data_AF-A0A8T6P9D9-F1
#
_entry.id   AF-A0A8T6P9D9-F1
#
_cell.length_a   1.000
_cell.length_b   1.000
_cell.length_c   1.000
_cell.angle_alpha   90.00
_cell.angle_beta   90.00
_cell.angle_gamma   90.00
#
_symmetry.space_group_name_H-M   'P 1'
#
loop_
_entity.id
_entity.type
_entity.pdbx_description
1 polymer ?
#
loop_
_entity_poly.entity_id
_entity_poly.type
_entity_poly.pdbx_seq_one_letter_code
_entity_poly.pdbx_strand_id
1 'polypeptide(L)'
;MAQRYQRKMPNRSEPMYGWALDQRGRPLPIAAAKRGAHGYRCPVCGGAMVARKGEVKQYHFAHEELTHCTPERVAAAIAGKWLVLELGRRMVLGQPCPIQWTIGERTYSADLMKDITAIVENLEAEPGKADIALVDADQQLRAVINISEPADELALARFAAAGITTITLPAEHFRSGQMDLTSLLAISTIRAGWGLLEDDAKPGNLITDPKRFRELLTGTVQHPPFRFWSRLQNIGSHKDVLPLGEDYLWLPPEIWRDAFGGSINRLSHDLVITITELPQSDGGIVALFYISLRGDERAVAIRRFGPGEQVSAKLNAAYQIRRTTVEDVARLLATTS
;
A
#
# COMPACT_ATOMS: atom_id res chain seq x y z
N MET A 1 34.20 19.95 -29.12
CA MET A 1 32.92 19.42 -28.58
C MET A 1 32.74 20.00 -27.19
N ALA A 2 31.95 21.07 -27.05
CA ALA A 2 31.68 21.72 -25.77
C ALA A 2 30.30 21.30 -25.28
N GLN A 3 30.25 20.51 -24.21
CA GLN A 3 29.01 20.18 -23.50
C GLN A 3 28.46 21.45 -22.86
N ARG A 4 27.39 22.00 -23.44
CA ARG A 4 26.57 23.03 -22.79
C ARG A 4 25.98 22.43 -21.53
N TYR A 5 26.55 22.78 -20.39
CA TYR A 5 25.91 22.64 -19.09
C TYR A 5 24.61 23.46 -19.12
N GLN A 6 23.49 22.80 -19.37
CA GLN A 6 22.18 23.41 -19.15
C GLN A 6 22.03 23.61 -17.64
N ARG A 7 22.34 24.81 -17.17
CA ARG A 7 21.85 25.30 -15.88
C ARG A 7 20.32 25.21 -15.93
N LYS A 8 19.76 24.20 -15.29
CA LYS A 8 18.34 24.12 -14.94
C LYS A 8 18.05 25.39 -14.17
N MET A 9 17.41 26.37 -14.81
CA MET A 9 16.96 27.58 -14.10
C MET A 9 16.06 27.11 -12.96
N PRO A 10 16.21 27.66 -11.73
CA PRO A 10 15.29 27.36 -10.65
C PRO A 10 13.89 27.72 -11.14
N ASN A 11 13.05 26.70 -11.27
CA ASN A 11 11.66 26.83 -11.64
C ASN A 11 11.02 27.83 -10.67
N ARG A 12 10.14 28.72 -11.16
CA ARG A 12 9.45 29.75 -10.36
C ARG A 12 9.03 29.14 -9.01
N SER A 13 9.72 29.58 -7.95
CA SER A 13 9.77 28.92 -6.64
C SER A 13 8.37 28.58 -6.13
N GLU A 14 8.09 27.31 -5.89
CA GLU A 14 6.93 26.89 -5.12
C GLU A 14 6.87 27.70 -3.80
N PRO A 15 5.67 28.06 -3.32
CA PRO A 15 5.55 28.79 -2.08
C PRO A 15 6.15 27.94 -0.94
N MET A 16 7.02 28.52 -0.10
CA MET A 16 7.63 27.78 1.00
C MET A 16 6.57 27.20 1.94
N TYR A 17 5.51 27.93 2.27
CA TYR A 17 4.42 27.37 3.07
C TYR A 17 3.08 27.88 2.52
N GLY A 18 2.36 27.03 1.79
CA GLY A 18 1.04 27.35 1.24
C GLY A 18 -0.10 27.30 2.26
N TRP A 19 0.15 26.77 3.45
CA TRP A 19 -0.84 26.53 4.50
C TRP A 19 -0.35 26.90 5.89
N ALA A 20 -1.31 27.20 6.76
CA ALA A 20 -1.13 27.28 8.21
C ALA A 20 -2.45 26.89 8.91
N LEU A 21 -2.41 26.77 10.24
CA LEU A 21 -3.62 26.69 11.06
C LEU A 21 -4.07 28.10 11.46
N ASP A 22 -5.38 28.36 11.44
CA ASP A 22 -5.95 29.57 12.01
C ASP A 22 -6.01 29.51 13.56
N GLN A 23 -6.55 30.55 14.19
CA GLN A 23 -6.71 30.63 15.65
C GLN A 23 -7.62 29.54 16.23
N ARG A 24 -8.46 28.92 15.40
CA ARG A 24 -9.36 27.82 15.77
C ARG A 24 -8.75 26.45 15.45
N GLY A 25 -7.49 26.41 15.01
CA GLY A 25 -6.82 25.18 14.61
C GLY A 25 -7.30 24.61 13.28
N ARG A 26 -7.96 25.41 12.44
CA ARG A 26 -8.45 24.96 11.12
C ARG A 26 -7.40 25.23 10.04
N PRO A 27 -7.22 24.29 9.09
CA PRO A 27 -6.42 24.52 7.89
C PRO A 27 -6.87 25.77 7.13
N LEU A 28 -5.93 26.68 6.87
CA LEU A 28 -6.16 27.90 6.12
C LEU A 28 -5.15 27.98 4.96
N PRO A 29 -5.61 28.02 3.70
CA PRO A 29 -4.72 28.22 2.56
C PRO A 29 -4.26 29.67 2.52
N ILE A 30 -3.05 29.90 2.01
CA ILE A 30 -2.47 31.24 1.94
C ILE A 30 -3.34 32.21 1.11
N ALA A 31 -4.06 31.71 0.11
CA ALA A 31 -4.99 32.49 -0.70
C ALA A 31 -6.14 33.11 0.12
N ALA A 32 -6.53 32.47 1.23
CA ALA A 32 -7.58 32.95 2.13
C ALA A 32 -7.03 33.79 3.29
N ALA A 33 -5.72 33.84 3.49
CA ALA A 33 -5.10 34.59 4.58
C ALA A 33 -5.09 36.10 4.29
N LYS A 34 -5.32 36.91 5.33
CA LYS A 34 -5.12 38.36 5.25
C LYS A 34 -3.63 38.70 5.33
N ARG A 35 -3.16 39.57 4.43
CA ARG A 35 -1.75 40.01 4.38
C ARG A 35 -1.33 40.60 5.72
N GLY A 36 -0.19 40.15 6.25
CA GLY A 36 0.37 40.66 7.49
C GLY A 36 -0.45 40.33 8.73
N ALA A 37 -1.50 39.50 8.62
CA ALA A 37 -2.22 39.05 9.79
C ALA A 37 -1.36 38.04 10.59
N HIS A 38 -1.50 38.14 11.90
CA HIS A 38 -0.88 37.25 12.88
C HIS A 38 -1.91 36.26 13.43
N GLY A 39 -1.44 35.32 14.26
CA GLY A 39 -2.29 34.31 14.90
C GLY A 39 -2.46 33.04 14.10
N TYR A 40 -1.70 32.86 13.01
CA TYR A 40 -1.57 31.58 12.35
C TYR A 40 -0.52 30.72 13.06
N ARG A 41 -0.66 29.40 12.98
CA ARG A 41 0.25 28.45 13.62
C ARG A 41 0.72 27.38 12.65
N CYS A 42 1.96 26.95 12.84
CA CYS A 42 2.50 25.80 12.13
C CYS A 42 1.83 24.51 12.66
N PRO A 43 1.31 23.64 11.78
CA PRO A 43 0.69 22.37 12.18
C PRO A 43 1.71 21.36 12.73
N VAL A 44 3.01 21.55 12.47
CA VAL A 44 4.08 20.63 12.87
C VAL A 44 4.67 21.01 14.22
N CYS A 45 5.10 22.26 14.40
CA CYS A 45 5.76 22.71 15.64
C CYS A 45 4.87 23.56 16.56
N GLY A 46 3.68 23.97 16.11
CA GLY A 46 2.80 24.88 16.85
C GLY A 46 3.27 26.34 16.88
N GLY A 47 4.45 26.65 16.33
CA GLY A 47 5.06 27.97 16.30
C GLY A 47 4.26 28.99 15.50
N ALA A 48 4.39 30.26 15.87
CA ALA A 48 3.67 31.37 15.23
C ALA A 48 4.09 31.52 13.76
N MET A 49 3.10 31.76 12.91
CA MET A 49 3.28 32.04 11.49
C MET A 49 2.59 33.35 11.09
N VAL A 50 3.18 34.04 10.12
CA VAL A 50 2.66 35.28 9.53
C VAL A 50 2.52 35.12 8.02
N ALA A 51 1.44 35.66 7.45
CA ALA A 51 1.23 35.65 6.00
C ALA A 51 2.04 36.77 5.34
N ARG A 52 3.11 36.40 4.63
CA ARG A 52 4.05 37.33 3.96
C ARG A 52 3.79 37.40 2.46
N LYS A 53 3.49 38.60 1.98
CA LYS A 53 3.43 38.91 0.54
C LYS A 53 4.56 39.87 0.20
N GLY A 54 5.61 39.36 -0.45
CA GLY A 54 6.67 40.19 -1.00
C GLY A 54 6.24 40.83 -2.31
N GLU A 55 6.96 41.85 -2.77
CA GLU A 55 6.75 42.43 -4.10
C GLU A 55 7.18 41.47 -5.22
N VAL A 56 8.22 40.67 -4.94
CA VAL A 56 8.80 39.68 -5.87
C VAL A 56 8.47 38.23 -5.46
N LYS A 57 8.32 37.98 -4.16
CA LYS A 57 8.07 36.63 -3.62
C LYS A 57 6.59 36.28 -3.66
N GLN A 58 6.28 35.04 -4.02
CA GLN A 58 4.92 34.49 -3.93
C GLN A 58 4.35 34.65 -2.54
N TYR A 59 3.02 34.78 -2.44
CA TYR A 59 2.34 34.87 -1.17
C TYR A 59 2.49 33.54 -0.42
N HIS A 60 3.07 33.55 0.78
CA HIS A 60 3.33 32.36 1.59
C HIS A 60 3.20 32.67 3.09
N PHE A 61 2.95 31.65 3.89
CA PHE A 61 3.18 31.75 5.33
C PHE A 61 4.67 31.65 5.63
N ALA A 62 5.11 32.27 6.72
CA ALA A 62 6.47 32.11 7.22
C ALA A 62 6.43 32.02 8.75
N HIS A 63 7.29 31.19 9.33
CA HIS A 63 7.50 31.20 10.77
C HIS A 63 8.02 32.59 11.21
N GLU A 64 7.57 33.06 12.36
CA GLU A 64 8.09 34.28 12.98
C GLU A 64 9.49 34.06 13.55
N GLU A 65 9.76 32.86 14.04
CA GLU A 65 11.06 32.39 14.54
C GLU A 65 11.69 31.38 13.59
N LEU A 66 13.02 31.18 13.69
CA LEU A 66 13.70 30.17 12.91
C LEU A 66 13.30 28.77 13.40
N THR A 67 12.74 27.96 12.51
CA THR A 67 12.35 26.57 12.80
C THR A 67 12.88 25.61 11.74
N HIS A 68 12.82 24.30 12.04
CA HIS A 68 13.25 23.22 11.14
C HIS A 68 12.07 22.49 10.48
N CYS A 69 10.89 23.10 10.41
CA CYS A 69 9.74 22.53 9.71
C CYS A 69 9.93 22.68 8.21
N THR A 70 9.85 21.59 7.44
CA THR A 70 9.92 21.70 5.98
C THR A 70 8.54 22.02 5.39
N PRO A 71 8.46 22.67 4.22
CA PRO A 71 7.22 22.87 3.46
C PRO A 71 6.36 21.60 3.34
N GLU A 72 7.01 20.47 3.04
CA GLU A 72 6.38 19.18 2.77
C GLU A 72 5.74 18.62 4.04
N ARG A 73 6.45 18.68 5.17
CA ARG A 73 5.91 18.26 6.47
C ARG A 73 4.73 19.12 6.92
N VAL A 74 4.79 20.43 6.66
CA VAL A 74 3.68 21.35 6.93
C VAL A 74 2.47 21.02 6.05
N ALA A 75 2.67 20.78 4.76
CA ALA A 75 1.61 20.41 3.84
C ALA A 75 0.95 19.08 4.23
N ALA A 76 1.73 18.04 4.53
CA ALA A 76 1.21 16.74 4.96
C ALA A 76 0.42 16.81 6.28
N ALA A 77 0.93 17.55 7.28
CA ALA A 77 0.20 17.73 8.54
C ALA A 77 -1.12 18.50 8.36
N ILE A 78 -1.15 19.48 7.45
CA ILE A 78 -2.38 20.20 7.08
C ILE A 78 -3.36 19.30 6.33
N ALA A 79 -2.84 18.50 5.40
CA ALA A 79 -3.63 17.56 4.63
C ALA A 79 -4.39 16.59 5.55
N GLY A 80 -3.71 16.01 6.54
CA GLY A 80 -4.35 15.14 7.53
C GLY A 80 -5.51 15.83 8.24
N LYS A 81 -5.28 17.03 8.76
CA LYS A 81 -6.32 17.81 9.45
C LYS A 81 -7.48 18.21 8.54
N TRP A 82 -7.19 18.61 7.31
CA TRP A 82 -8.21 19.00 6.35
C TRP A 82 -9.07 17.81 5.93
N LEU A 83 -8.45 16.66 5.66
CA LEU A 83 -9.15 15.41 5.34
C LEU A 83 -10.06 14.98 6.47
N VAL A 84 -9.60 15.01 7.72
CA VAL A 84 -10.42 14.67 8.89
C VAL A 84 -11.64 15.58 9.00
N LEU A 85 -11.47 16.89 8.78
CA LEU A 85 -12.59 17.83 8.81
C LEU A 85 -13.58 17.59 7.68
N GLU A 86 -13.09 17.33 6.46
CA GLU A 86 -13.95 17.14 5.29
C GLU A 86 -14.67 15.78 5.33
N LEU A 87 -13.98 14.71 5.72
CA LEU A 87 -14.58 13.39 5.96
C LEU A 87 -15.56 13.44 7.13
N GLY A 88 -15.22 14.13 8.22
CA GLY A 88 -16.11 14.33 9.37
C GLY A 88 -17.37 15.11 9.00
N ARG A 89 -17.24 16.14 8.16
CA ARG A 89 -18.39 16.87 7.60
C ARG A 89 -19.30 15.93 6.80
N ARG A 90 -18.73 15.08 5.94
CA ARG A 90 -19.51 14.10 5.17
C ARG A 90 -20.19 13.07 6.07
N MET A 91 -19.49 12.55 7.06
CA MET A 91 -20.01 11.60 8.05
C MET A 91 -21.24 12.18 8.77
N VAL A 92 -21.12 13.39 9.33
CA VAL A 92 -22.21 14.06 10.07
C VAL A 92 -23.42 14.36 9.17
N LEU A 93 -23.17 14.69 7.90
CA LEU A 93 -24.24 15.00 6.94
C LEU A 93 -24.79 13.77 6.21
N GLY A 94 -24.28 12.57 6.48
CA GLY A 94 -24.63 11.36 5.73
C GLY A 94 -24.35 11.46 4.23
N GLN A 95 -23.32 12.24 3.84
CA GLN A 95 -22.96 12.43 2.43
C GLN A 95 -22.02 11.32 1.96
N PRO A 96 -22.30 10.69 0.80
CA PRO A 96 -21.41 9.67 0.26
C PRO A 96 -20.06 10.28 -0.12
N CYS A 97 -19.01 9.48 -0.08
CA CYS A 97 -17.68 9.79 -0.57
C CYS A 97 -17.26 8.72 -1.58
N PRO A 98 -17.68 8.86 -2.86
CA PRO A 98 -17.36 7.86 -3.86
C PRO A 98 -15.85 7.86 -4.13
N ILE A 99 -15.27 6.67 -4.12
CA ILE A 99 -13.91 6.40 -4.56
C ILE A 99 -13.94 5.43 -5.73
N GLN A 100 -12.96 5.54 -6.62
CA GLN A 100 -12.81 4.67 -7.78
C GLN A 100 -11.39 4.17 -7.90
N TRP A 101 -11.23 2.92 -8.30
CA TRP A 101 -9.92 2.35 -8.61
C TRP A 101 -10.04 1.34 -9.75
N THR A 102 -8.96 1.16 -10.50
CA THR A 102 -8.92 0.27 -11.66
C THR A 102 -7.99 -0.90 -11.37
N ILE A 103 -8.46 -2.11 -11.69
CA ILE A 103 -7.68 -3.34 -11.58
C ILE A 103 -7.82 -4.11 -12.89
N GLY A 104 -6.74 -4.14 -13.67
CA GLY A 104 -6.74 -4.65 -15.03
C GLY A 104 -7.56 -3.72 -15.92
N GLU A 105 -8.54 -4.27 -16.62
CA GLU A 105 -9.48 -3.51 -17.46
C GLU A 105 -10.78 -3.15 -16.74
N ARG A 106 -10.93 -3.53 -15.46
CA ARG A 106 -12.14 -3.29 -14.68
C ARG A 106 -11.96 -2.12 -13.73
N THR A 107 -12.95 -1.22 -13.71
CA THR A 107 -13.04 -0.12 -12.75
C THR A 107 -14.07 -0.46 -11.68
N TYR A 108 -13.67 -0.29 -10.43
CA TYR A 108 -14.50 -0.49 -9.25
C TYR A 108 -14.84 0.86 -8.64
N SER A 109 -15.98 0.92 -7.95
CA SER A 109 -16.43 2.10 -7.23
C SER A 109 -17.03 1.67 -5.91
N ALA A 110 -16.77 2.43 -4.85
CA ALA A 110 -17.40 2.23 -3.55
C ALA A 110 -17.65 3.57 -2.87
N ASP A 111 -18.51 3.58 -1.86
CA ASP A 111 -18.66 4.72 -0.95
C ASP A 111 -17.77 4.53 0.28
N LEU A 112 -16.73 5.36 0.39
CA LEU A 112 -15.77 5.31 1.49
C LEU A 112 -16.42 5.62 2.87
N MET A 113 -17.56 6.32 2.89
CA MET A 113 -18.25 6.68 4.13
C MET A 113 -19.34 5.68 4.53
N LYS A 114 -19.56 4.63 3.73
CA LYS A 114 -20.53 3.59 4.06
C LYS A 114 -20.14 2.92 5.38
N ASP A 115 -21.09 2.87 6.32
CA ASP A 115 -20.98 2.26 7.65
C ASP A 115 -19.90 2.85 8.58
N ILE A 116 -19.29 3.98 8.22
CA ILE A 116 -18.27 4.65 9.05
C ILE A 116 -18.95 5.43 10.18
N THR A 117 -18.48 5.21 11.41
CA THR A 117 -18.98 5.91 12.63
C THR A 117 -17.93 6.75 13.34
N ALA A 118 -16.64 6.49 13.08
CA ALA A 118 -15.56 7.26 13.66
C ALA A 118 -14.39 7.46 12.68
N ILE A 119 -13.68 8.58 12.88
CA ILE A 119 -12.47 8.95 12.16
C ILE A 119 -11.38 9.18 13.20
N VAL A 120 -10.27 8.46 13.09
CA VAL A 120 -9.16 8.50 14.04
C VAL A 120 -7.93 9.10 13.36
N GLU A 121 -7.38 10.17 13.93
CA GLU A 121 -6.10 10.77 13.51
C GLU A 121 -4.91 9.98 14.09
N ASN A 122 -3.83 9.82 13.31
CA ASN A 122 -2.56 9.23 13.73
C ASN A 122 -2.74 7.86 14.42
N LEU A 123 -3.39 6.92 13.74
CA LEU A 123 -3.57 5.56 14.24
C LEU A 123 -2.21 4.90 14.48
N GLU A 124 -2.01 4.40 15.70
CA GLU A 124 -0.93 3.48 16.06
C GLU A 124 -1.52 2.21 16.64
N ALA A 125 -1.69 1.17 15.81
CA ALA A 125 -2.24 -0.12 16.21
C ALA A 125 -1.60 -1.26 15.39
N GLU A 126 -1.87 -2.51 15.74
CA GLU A 126 -1.69 -3.59 14.76
C GLU A 126 -2.76 -3.43 13.66
N PRO A 127 -2.41 -3.55 12.36
CA PRO A 127 -1.15 -4.03 11.81
C PRO A 127 -0.06 -2.97 11.48
N GLY A 128 -0.29 -1.69 11.76
CA GLY A 128 0.67 -0.61 11.46
C GLY A 128 0.19 0.80 11.82
N LYS A 129 0.92 1.79 11.30
CA LYS A 129 0.58 3.21 11.50
C LYS A 129 -0.18 3.78 10.30
N ALA A 130 -1.13 4.67 10.57
CA ALA A 130 -1.82 5.41 9.52
C ALA A 130 -2.09 6.87 9.92
N ASP A 131 -2.05 7.79 8.95
CA ASP A 131 -2.35 9.20 9.20
C ASP A 131 -3.83 9.40 9.59
N ILE A 132 -4.73 8.65 8.94
CA ILE A 132 -6.16 8.65 9.24
C ILE A 132 -6.70 7.22 9.15
N ALA A 133 -7.56 6.84 10.08
CA ALA A 133 -8.30 5.58 10.05
C ALA A 133 -9.82 5.82 10.09
N LEU A 134 -10.56 5.03 9.31
CA LEU A 134 -12.02 5.03 9.27
C LEU A 134 -12.53 3.75 9.93
N VAL A 135 -13.42 3.92 10.91
CA VAL A 135 -13.86 2.86 11.81
C VAL A 135 -15.38 2.74 11.76
N ASP A 136 -15.90 1.51 11.73
CA ASP A 136 -17.34 1.24 11.76
C ASP A 136 -17.92 1.18 13.20
N ALA A 137 -19.20 0.87 13.31
CA ALA A 137 -19.91 0.78 14.59
C ALA A 137 -19.34 -0.29 15.54
N ASP A 138 -18.72 -1.34 14.97
CA ASP A 138 -18.15 -2.48 15.69
C ASP A 138 -16.67 -2.27 16.04
N GLN A 139 -16.18 -1.03 15.92
CA GLN A 139 -14.79 -0.64 16.15
C GLN A 139 -13.80 -1.32 15.20
N GLN A 140 -14.26 -1.81 14.04
CA GLN A 140 -13.39 -2.42 13.04
C GLN A 140 -12.84 -1.39 12.06
N LEU A 141 -11.57 -1.55 11.69
CA LEU A 141 -10.94 -0.72 10.67
C LEU A 141 -11.50 -1.08 9.29
N ARG A 142 -12.10 -0.10 8.61
CA ARG A 142 -12.63 -0.27 7.25
C ARG A 142 -11.67 0.27 6.20
N ALA A 143 -11.06 1.41 6.49
CA ALA A 143 -10.04 1.98 5.64
C ALA A 143 -8.99 2.77 6.43
N VAL A 144 -7.81 2.91 5.84
CA VAL A 144 -6.75 3.79 6.31
C VAL A 144 -6.28 4.69 5.18
N ILE A 145 -5.94 5.93 5.51
CA ILE A 145 -5.42 6.93 4.58
C ILE A 145 -4.02 7.33 5.04
N ASN A 146 -3.06 7.28 4.13
CA ASN A 146 -1.68 7.70 4.34
C ASN A 146 -1.31 8.81 3.35
N ILE A 147 -0.71 9.87 3.86
CA ILE A 147 -0.37 11.10 3.13
C ILE A 147 1.15 11.25 3.02
N SER A 148 1.89 10.49 3.83
CA SER A 148 3.34 10.61 4.01
C SER A 148 4.17 10.07 2.82
N GLU A 149 5.30 10.72 2.52
CA GLU A 149 6.37 10.18 1.67
C GLU A 149 7.70 10.01 2.43
N PRO A 150 8.39 8.86 2.29
CA PRO A 150 7.90 7.63 1.67
C PRO A 150 6.85 6.98 2.57
N ALA A 151 5.80 6.40 1.98
CA ALA A 151 4.85 5.61 2.75
C ALA A 151 5.56 4.38 3.34
N ASP A 152 5.16 3.96 4.55
CA ASP A 152 5.62 2.70 5.13
C ASP A 152 4.98 1.54 4.35
N GLU A 153 5.65 1.12 3.27
CA GLU A 153 5.18 0.06 2.37
C GLU A 153 4.85 -1.25 3.10
N LEU A 154 5.57 -1.55 4.18
CA LEU A 154 5.29 -2.74 4.99
C LEU A 154 3.98 -2.57 5.76
N ALA A 155 3.76 -1.41 6.39
CA ALA A 155 2.49 -1.12 7.06
C ALA A 155 1.31 -1.14 6.06
N LEU A 156 1.45 -0.50 4.89
CA LEU A 156 0.44 -0.50 3.82
C LEU A 156 0.11 -1.93 3.37
N ALA A 157 1.13 -2.76 3.18
CA ALA A 157 0.93 -4.15 2.83
C ALA A 157 0.13 -4.88 3.92
N ARG A 158 0.48 -4.68 5.21
CA ARG A 158 -0.17 -5.42 6.30
C ARG A 158 -1.63 -5.03 6.48
N PHE A 159 -1.98 -3.75 6.33
CA PHE A 159 -3.38 -3.33 6.24
C PHE A 159 -4.11 -4.03 5.10
N ALA A 160 -3.51 -4.06 3.91
CA ALA A 160 -4.11 -4.70 2.75
C ALA A 160 -4.34 -6.22 2.95
N ALA A 161 -3.42 -6.94 3.59
CA ALA A 161 -3.62 -8.36 3.90
C ALA A 161 -4.63 -8.60 5.02
N ALA A 162 -4.79 -7.65 5.95
CA ALA A 162 -5.88 -7.67 6.93
C ALA A 162 -7.25 -7.36 6.30
N GLY A 163 -7.33 -7.16 4.98
CA GLY A 163 -8.57 -6.82 4.27
C GLY A 163 -8.99 -5.36 4.45
N ILE A 164 -8.13 -4.52 5.02
CA ILE A 164 -8.41 -3.11 5.28
C ILE A 164 -8.05 -2.30 4.03
N THR A 165 -9.01 -1.53 3.51
CA THR A 165 -8.76 -0.69 2.35
C THR A 165 -7.72 0.38 2.68
N THR A 166 -6.67 0.45 1.88
CA THR A 166 -5.54 1.35 2.12
C THR A 166 -5.47 2.37 1.00
N ILE A 167 -5.55 3.64 1.35
CA ILE A 167 -5.55 4.78 0.42
C ILE A 167 -4.26 5.58 0.65
N THR A 168 -3.43 5.71 -0.37
CA THR A 168 -2.24 6.56 -0.32
C THR A 168 -2.47 7.82 -1.14
N LEU A 169 -2.25 8.98 -0.52
CA LEU A 169 -2.38 10.30 -1.11
C LEU A 169 -0.99 10.93 -1.29
N PRO A 170 -0.66 11.43 -2.49
CA PRO A 170 0.62 12.07 -2.76
C PRO A 170 0.73 13.44 -2.07
N ALA A 171 1.74 13.63 -1.21
CA ALA A 171 1.92 14.81 -0.37
C ALA A 171 2.07 16.12 -1.18
N GLU A 172 2.64 16.05 -2.38
CA GLU A 172 2.92 17.18 -3.26
C GLU A 172 1.66 17.91 -3.71
N HIS A 173 0.53 17.20 -3.81
CA HIS A 173 -0.74 17.80 -4.22
C HIS A 173 -1.31 18.77 -3.17
N PHE A 174 -0.82 18.69 -1.93
CA PHE A 174 -1.25 19.57 -0.85
C PHE A 174 -0.50 20.91 -0.84
N ARG A 175 0.56 21.09 -1.63
CA ARG A 175 1.39 22.32 -1.57
C ARG A 175 0.72 23.55 -2.18
N SER A 176 -0.22 23.35 -3.10
CA SER A 176 -0.82 24.42 -3.94
C SER A 176 -1.77 25.37 -3.19
N GLY A 177 -2.21 25.01 -1.97
CA GLY A 177 -3.24 25.77 -1.28
C GLY A 177 -4.67 25.46 -1.76
N GLN A 178 -4.84 24.58 -2.74
CA GLN A 178 -6.15 24.16 -3.25
C GLN A 178 -6.32 22.67 -2.98
N MET A 179 -7.32 22.34 -2.16
CA MET A 179 -7.72 20.96 -1.88
C MET A 179 -9.16 20.76 -2.30
N ASP A 180 -9.38 19.74 -3.13
CA ASP A 180 -10.70 19.20 -3.45
C ASP A 180 -10.64 17.69 -3.19
N LEU A 181 -11.57 17.19 -2.37
CA LEU A 181 -11.50 15.81 -1.88
C LEU A 181 -11.67 14.83 -3.04
N THR A 182 -12.59 15.15 -3.96
CA THR A 182 -12.87 14.32 -5.13
C THR A 182 -11.62 14.19 -6.01
N SER A 183 -10.96 15.31 -6.28
CA SER A 183 -9.73 15.35 -7.07
C SER A 183 -8.58 14.61 -6.40
N LEU A 184 -8.43 14.73 -5.07
CA LEU A 184 -7.41 14.02 -4.29
C LEU A 184 -7.64 12.50 -4.29
N LEU A 185 -8.88 12.06 -4.12
CA LEU A 185 -9.22 10.64 -4.14
C LEU A 185 -9.05 10.04 -5.55
N ALA A 186 -9.33 10.82 -6.61
CA ALA A 186 -9.16 10.38 -8.00
C ALA A 186 -7.70 10.11 -8.40
N ILE A 187 -6.73 10.75 -7.72
CA ILE A 187 -5.29 10.52 -7.94
C ILE A 187 -4.67 9.60 -6.88
N SER A 188 -5.47 9.09 -5.95
CA SER A 188 -4.99 8.23 -4.87
C SER A 188 -4.59 6.84 -5.38
N THR A 189 -3.66 6.20 -4.68
CA THR A 189 -3.41 4.76 -4.87
C THR A 189 -4.22 3.98 -3.87
N ILE A 190 -5.12 3.12 -4.35
CA ILE A 190 -5.98 2.28 -3.50
C ILE A 190 -5.50 0.84 -3.54
N ARG A 191 -5.24 0.25 -2.37
CA ARG A 191 -4.93 -1.17 -2.16
C ARG A 191 -6.04 -1.82 -1.35
N ALA A 192 -6.33 -3.09 -1.63
CA ALA A 192 -7.38 -3.86 -0.94
C ALA A 192 -8.75 -3.14 -0.89
N GLY A 193 -9.16 -2.48 -1.97
CA GLY A 193 -10.47 -1.80 -2.07
C GLY A 193 -11.68 -2.74 -1.94
N TRP A 194 -11.46 -4.06 -2.00
CA TRP A 194 -12.47 -5.09 -1.90
C TRP A 194 -13.25 -5.08 -0.59
N GLY A 195 -12.64 -4.61 0.51
CA GLY A 195 -13.32 -4.47 1.81
C GLY A 195 -14.47 -3.48 1.80
N LEU A 196 -14.55 -2.63 0.76
CA LEU A 196 -15.63 -1.67 0.55
C LEU A 196 -16.66 -2.13 -0.48
N LEU A 197 -16.41 -3.22 -1.20
CA LEU A 197 -17.37 -3.77 -2.17
C LEU A 197 -18.37 -4.69 -1.50
N GLU A 198 -19.59 -4.71 -2.05
CA GLU A 198 -20.57 -5.75 -1.77
C GLU A 198 -20.06 -7.11 -2.29
N ASP A 199 -20.50 -8.20 -1.67
CA ASP A 199 -19.94 -9.54 -1.93
C ASP A 199 -20.10 -10.00 -3.38
N ASP A 200 -21.16 -9.56 -4.06
CA ASP A 200 -21.46 -9.84 -5.46
C ASP A 200 -20.60 -9.05 -6.46
N ALA A 201 -20.01 -7.93 -6.03
CA ALA A 201 -19.16 -7.07 -6.85
C ALA A 201 -17.66 -7.43 -6.77
N LYS A 202 -17.26 -8.36 -5.89
CA LYS A 202 -15.89 -8.85 -5.77
C LYS A 202 -15.53 -9.73 -6.99
N PRO A 203 -14.40 -9.51 -7.69
CA PRO A 203 -14.05 -10.26 -8.88
C PRO A 203 -13.62 -11.68 -8.53
N GLY A 204 -14.53 -12.63 -8.72
CA GLY A 204 -14.31 -14.01 -8.32
C GLY A 204 -13.99 -14.14 -6.82
N ASN A 205 -13.70 -15.34 -6.37
CA ASN A 205 -13.29 -15.57 -4.99
C ASN A 205 -11.83 -15.11 -4.79
N LEU A 206 -11.58 -13.79 -4.78
CA LEU A 206 -10.28 -13.25 -4.42
C LEU A 206 -10.06 -13.46 -2.91
N ILE A 207 -9.00 -14.17 -2.57
CA ILE A 207 -8.70 -14.61 -1.21
C ILE A 207 -7.42 -13.94 -0.76
N THR A 208 -7.56 -13.07 0.24
CA THR A 208 -6.48 -12.24 0.79
C THR A 208 -6.15 -12.57 2.25
N ASP A 209 -6.97 -13.39 2.91
CA ASP A 209 -6.72 -13.85 4.27
C ASP A 209 -5.56 -14.87 4.29
N PRO A 210 -4.43 -14.60 4.97
CA PRO A 210 -3.29 -15.49 5.02
C PRO A 210 -3.62 -16.92 5.48
N LYS A 211 -4.56 -17.07 6.42
CA LYS A 211 -4.93 -18.38 6.96
C LYS A 211 -5.67 -19.20 5.90
N ARG A 212 -6.73 -18.65 5.31
CA ARG A 212 -7.49 -19.29 4.21
C ARG A 212 -6.61 -19.54 3.00
N PHE A 213 -5.68 -18.63 2.70
CA PHE A 213 -4.68 -18.81 1.65
C PHE A 213 -3.86 -20.08 1.90
N ARG A 214 -3.32 -20.24 3.12
CA ARG A 214 -2.56 -21.43 3.52
C ARG A 214 -3.40 -22.70 3.45
N GLU A 215 -4.65 -22.66 3.90
CA GLU A 215 -5.56 -23.80 3.86
C GLU A 215 -5.81 -24.27 2.42
N LEU A 216 -6.09 -23.35 1.49
CA LEU A 216 -6.31 -23.67 0.08
C LEU A 216 -5.07 -24.25 -0.59
N LEU A 217 -3.92 -23.60 -0.39
CA LEU A 217 -2.66 -24.11 -0.90
C LEU A 217 -2.33 -25.51 -0.37
N THR A 218 -2.51 -25.72 0.92
CA THR A 218 -2.29 -27.03 1.55
C THR A 218 -3.28 -28.08 1.01
N GLY A 219 -4.54 -27.68 0.80
CA GLY A 219 -5.60 -28.51 0.23
C GLY A 219 -5.28 -29.02 -1.18
N THR A 220 -4.67 -28.18 -2.03
CA THR A 220 -4.37 -28.52 -3.44
C THR A 220 -3.42 -29.70 -3.62
N VAL A 221 -2.62 -30.00 -2.60
CA VAL A 221 -1.64 -31.09 -2.62
C VAL A 221 -1.98 -32.20 -1.63
N GLN A 222 -3.23 -32.26 -1.11
CA GLN A 222 -3.70 -33.38 -0.27
C GLN A 222 -4.01 -34.63 -1.08
N HIS A 223 -4.17 -34.51 -2.40
CA HIS A 223 -4.54 -35.60 -3.29
C HIS A 223 -3.54 -35.72 -4.44
N PRO A 224 -3.41 -36.91 -5.07
CA PRO A 224 -2.57 -37.07 -6.26
C PRO A 224 -2.90 -35.99 -7.32
N PRO A 225 -1.89 -35.35 -7.94
CA PRO A 225 -0.49 -35.75 -7.97
C PRO A 225 0.39 -35.23 -6.81
N PHE A 226 -0.20 -34.72 -5.72
CA PHE A 226 0.48 -34.19 -4.52
C PHE A 226 1.44 -33.02 -4.80
N ARG A 227 1.21 -32.32 -5.91
CA ARG A 227 2.05 -31.24 -6.38
C ARG A 227 1.25 -30.24 -7.20
N PHE A 228 1.64 -28.98 -7.10
CA PHE A 228 1.05 -27.86 -7.84
C PHE A 228 2.15 -26.83 -8.13
N TRP A 229 2.07 -26.15 -9.27
CA TRP A 229 2.89 -24.98 -9.54
C TRP A 229 2.15 -24.05 -10.49
N SER A 230 2.43 -22.76 -10.38
CA SER A 230 1.89 -21.75 -11.28
C SER A 230 2.74 -20.49 -11.26
N ARG A 231 2.77 -19.79 -12.39
CA ARG A 231 3.33 -18.44 -12.48
C ARG A 231 2.39 -17.46 -11.79
N LEU A 232 2.95 -16.54 -11.01
CA LEU A 232 2.16 -15.46 -10.44
C LEU A 232 1.89 -14.39 -11.50
N GLN A 233 0.68 -13.85 -11.48
CA GLN A 233 0.17 -12.91 -12.47
C GLN A 233 0.01 -11.53 -11.85
N ASN A 234 0.18 -10.49 -12.67
CA ASN A 234 -0.17 -9.14 -12.27
C ASN A 234 -1.59 -8.86 -12.74
N ILE A 235 -2.50 -8.60 -11.80
CA ILE A 235 -3.89 -8.26 -12.09
C ILE A 235 -4.13 -6.85 -11.54
N GLY A 236 -4.05 -5.86 -12.41
CA GLY A 236 -4.19 -4.45 -12.03
C GLY A 236 -3.10 -3.95 -11.09
N SER A 237 -3.50 -3.43 -9.93
CA SER A 237 -2.59 -2.97 -8.87
C SER A 237 -2.02 -4.13 -8.03
N HIS A 238 -2.57 -5.33 -8.17
CA HIS A 238 -2.14 -6.51 -7.43
C HIS A 238 -1.03 -7.23 -8.20
N LYS A 239 0.19 -7.07 -7.73
CA LYS A 239 1.31 -7.91 -8.15
C LYS A 239 1.20 -9.28 -7.47
N ASP A 240 1.62 -10.30 -8.18
CA ASP A 240 1.79 -11.65 -7.64
C ASP A 240 0.51 -12.38 -7.22
N VAL A 241 -0.53 -12.28 -8.03
CA VAL A 241 -1.76 -13.05 -7.89
C VAL A 241 -1.54 -14.48 -8.37
N LEU A 242 -1.88 -15.45 -7.52
CA LEU A 242 -1.85 -16.87 -7.84
C LEU A 242 -3.25 -17.33 -8.29
N PRO A 243 -3.45 -17.70 -9.56
CA PRO A 243 -4.70 -18.34 -9.98
C PRO A 243 -4.78 -19.78 -9.45
N LEU A 244 -5.92 -20.15 -8.87
CA LEU A 244 -6.18 -21.49 -8.34
C LEU A 244 -7.62 -21.93 -8.64
N GLY A 245 -7.83 -22.56 -9.80
CA GLY A 245 -9.17 -22.90 -10.26
C GLY A 245 -9.98 -21.64 -10.54
N GLU A 246 -11.11 -21.47 -9.83
CA GLU A 246 -11.94 -20.26 -9.88
C GLU A 246 -11.52 -19.19 -8.84
N ASP A 247 -10.65 -19.56 -7.90
CA ASP A 247 -10.16 -18.68 -6.85
C ASP A 247 -8.93 -17.91 -7.34
N TYR A 248 -8.80 -16.67 -6.87
CA TYR A 248 -7.60 -15.86 -7.05
C TYR A 248 -6.98 -15.64 -5.68
N LEU A 249 -5.76 -16.11 -5.49
CA LEU A 249 -5.06 -16.00 -4.23
C LEU A 249 -4.08 -14.82 -4.32
N TRP A 250 -4.28 -13.80 -3.50
CA TRP A 250 -3.38 -12.65 -3.49
C TRP A 250 -2.93 -12.25 -2.08
N LEU A 251 -1.62 -12.14 -1.91
CA LEU A 251 -0.98 -11.47 -0.80
C LEU A 251 0.07 -10.49 -1.35
N PRO A 252 0.28 -9.34 -0.70
CA PRO A 252 1.44 -8.52 -0.98
C PRO A 252 2.74 -9.34 -0.88
N PRO A 253 3.74 -9.12 -1.75
CA PRO A 253 5.01 -9.86 -1.74
C PRO A 253 5.73 -9.88 -0.39
N GLU A 254 5.63 -8.78 0.34
CA GLU A 254 6.20 -8.60 1.68
C GLU A 254 5.53 -9.56 2.68
N ILE A 255 4.25 -9.84 2.46
CA ILE A 255 3.40 -10.66 3.33
C ILE A 255 3.43 -12.12 2.93
N TRP A 256 3.73 -12.46 1.68
CA TRP A 256 4.05 -13.84 1.33
C TRP A 256 5.11 -14.42 2.28
N ARG A 257 6.15 -13.66 2.58
CA ARG A 257 7.19 -14.10 3.52
C ARG A 257 6.68 -14.18 4.96
N ASP A 258 5.91 -13.21 5.42
CA ASP A 258 5.43 -13.20 6.81
C ASP A 258 4.33 -14.26 7.04
N ALA A 259 3.43 -14.44 6.07
CA ALA A 259 2.30 -15.36 6.09
C ALA A 259 2.73 -16.82 6.04
N PHE A 260 3.82 -17.15 5.33
CA PHE A 260 4.29 -18.52 5.20
C PHE A 260 5.55 -18.78 6.03
N GLY A 261 6.34 -17.73 6.29
CA GLY A 261 7.65 -17.86 6.92
C GLY A 261 8.66 -18.42 5.93
N GLY A 262 9.59 -19.22 6.46
CA GLY A 262 10.51 -20.00 5.66
C GLY A 262 11.93 -19.45 5.57
N SER A 263 12.81 -20.29 5.03
CA SER A 263 14.22 -19.95 4.83
C SER A 263 14.43 -19.34 3.44
N ILE A 264 15.16 -18.22 3.38
CA ILE A 264 15.56 -17.60 2.12
C ILE A 264 16.81 -18.31 1.61
N ASN A 265 16.68 -18.93 0.45
CA ASN A 265 17.77 -19.62 -0.23
C ASN A 265 18.14 -18.83 -1.50
N ARG A 266 19.28 -18.14 -1.45
CA ARG A 266 19.84 -17.42 -2.61
C ARG A 266 20.76 -18.36 -3.38
N LEU A 267 20.26 -18.91 -4.48
CA LEU A 267 21.03 -19.85 -5.31
C LEU A 267 21.92 -19.12 -6.33
N SER A 268 21.50 -17.93 -6.76
CA SER A 268 22.30 -17.03 -7.59
C SER A 268 21.88 -15.57 -7.36
N HIS A 269 22.50 -14.62 -8.06
CA HIS A 269 22.06 -13.22 -8.04
C HIS A 269 20.63 -13.06 -8.57
N ASP A 270 20.25 -13.90 -9.52
CA ASP A 270 18.96 -13.79 -10.22
C ASP A 270 17.91 -14.74 -9.67
N LEU A 271 18.23 -15.70 -8.79
CA LEU A 271 17.28 -16.69 -8.30
C LEU A 271 17.24 -16.73 -6.77
N VAL A 272 16.08 -16.35 -6.24
CA VAL A 272 15.77 -16.40 -4.81
C VAL A 272 14.59 -17.32 -4.60
N ILE A 273 14.71 -18.23 -3.64
CA ILE A 273 13.65 -19.17 -3.27
C ILE A 273 13.40 -19.07 -1.77
N THR A 274 12.18 -18.74 -1.38
CA THR A 274 11.73 -18.87 0.01
C THR A 274 11.05 -20.22 0.17
N ILE A 275 11.54 -21.03 1.09
CA ILE A 275 11.00 -22.38 1.36
C ILE A 275 10.30 -22.36 2.70
N THR A 276 8.99 -22.61 2.68
CA THR A 276 8.17 -22.81 3.88
C THR A 276 7.81 -24.28 4.00
N GLU A 277 7.98 -24.84 5.19
CA GLU A 277 7.58 -26.20 5.52
C GLU A 277 6.35 -26.17 6.44
N LEU A 278 5.29 -26.86 6.04
CA LEU A 278 4.02 -26.93 6.75
C LEU A 278 3.78 -28.39 7.21
N PRO A 279 4.10 -28.71 8.48
CA PRO A 279 3.87 -30.05 9.02
C PRO A 279 2.41 -30.48 8.90
N GLN A 280 2.18 -31.75 8.58
CA GLN A 280 0.85 -32.36 8.46
C GLN A 280 0.62 -33.35 9.61
N SER A 281 -0.66 -33.63 9.92
CA SER A 281 -1.04 -34.51 11.03
C SER A 281 -0.61 -35.97 10.85
N ASP A 282 -0.37 -36.42 9.61
CA ASP A 282 0.11 -37.76 9.28
C ASP A 282 1.65 -37.89 9.37
N GLY A 283 2.35 -36.83 9.80
CA GLY A 283 3.80 -36.76 9.83
C GLY A 283 4.45 -36.38 8.49
N GLY A 284 3.65 -36.16 7.44
CA GLY A 284 4.12 -35.58 6.19
C GLY A 284 4.39 -34.08 6.31
N ILE A 285 4.95 -33.50 5.24
CA ILE A 285 5.25 -32.06 5.16
C ILE A 285 4.72 -31.53 3.83
N VAL A 286 4.02 -30.40 3.85
CA VAL A 286 3.76 -29.63 2.62
C VAL A 286 4.82 -28.54 2.52
N ALA A 287 5.65 -28.59 1.49
CA ALA A 287 6.60 -27.52 1.21
C ALA A 287 6.00 -26.54 0.19
N LEU A 288 6.07 -25.26 0.53
CA LEU A 288 5.73 -24.14 -0.33
C LEU A 288 7.02 -23.42 -0.75
N PHE A 289 7.21 -23.30 -2.05
CA PHE A 289 8.32 -22.59 -2.67
C PHE A 289 7.79 -21.32 -3.32
N TYR A 290 8.18 -20.16 -2.78
CA TYR A 290 7.98 -18.87 -3.42
C TYR A 290 9.25 -18.49 -4.17
N ILE A 291 9.15 -18.32 -5.48
CA ILE A 291 10.30 -18.22 -6.38
C ILE A 291 10.31 -16.83 -6.98
N SER A 292 11.46 -16.16 -6.91
CA SER A 292 11.72 -14.92 -7.65
C SER A 292 12.91 -15.14 -8.58
N LEU A 293 12.70 -14.84 -9.86
CA LEU A 293 13.70 -14.94 -10.92
C LEU A 293 13.88 -13.56 -11.58
N ARG A 294 15.13 -13.10 -11.69
CA ARG A 294 15.52 -11.82 -12.30
C ARG A 294 14.78 -10.61 -11.72
N GLY A 295 14.46 -10.65 -10.43
CA GLY A 295 13.78 -9.59 -9.67
C GLY A 295 12.25 -9.52 -9.88
N ASP A 296 11.80 -9.67 -11.12
CA ASP A 296 10.42 -9.33 -11.50
C ASP A 296 9.53 -10.52 -11.84
N GLU A 297 10.11 -11.68 -12.19
CA GLU A 297 9.31 -12.88 -12.45
C GLU A 297 9.13 -13.70 -11.19
N ARG A 298 7.87 -14.04 -10.87
CA ARG A 298 7.54 -14.80 -9.66
C ARG A 298 6.64 -15.99 -9.97
N ALA A 299 6.83 -17.06 -9.22
CA ALA A 299 6.03 -18.27 -9.29
C ALA A 299 5.92 -18.92 -7.92
N VAL A 300 4.94 -19.80 -7.80
CA VAL A 300 4.76 -20.65 -6.63
C VAL A 300 4.84 -22.11 -7.06
N ALA A 301 5.51 -22.92 -6.25
CA ALA A 301 5.44 -24.36 -6.31
C ALA A 301 5.06 -24.92 -4.94
N ILE A 302 4.28 -26.00 -4.93
CA ILE A 302 3.78 -26.64 -3.73
C ILE A 302 3.93 -28.14 -3.93
N ARG A 303 4.43 -28.83 -2.91
CA ARG A 303 4.56 -30.29 -2.95
C ARG A 303 4.34 -30.87 -1.56
N ARG A 304 3.65 -32.00 -1.51
CA ARG A 304 3.59 -32.85 -0.31
C ARG A 304 4.75 -33.84 -0.33
N PHE A 305 5.40 -33.96 0.82
CA PHE A 305 6.44 -34.92 1.15
C PHE A 305 5.85 -35.92 2.15
N GLY A 306 6.13 -37.20 1.93
CA GLY A 306 5.64 -38.27 2.80
C GLY A 306 6.29 -38.24 4.19
N PRO A 307 5.75 -39.01 5.17
CA PRO A 307 6.36 -39.09 6.50
C PRO A 307 7.83 -39.54 6.43
N GLY A 308 8.72 -38.73 7.01
CA GLY A 308 10.16 -38.98 7.03
C GLY A 308 10.92 -38.60 5.75
N GLU A 309 10.23 -38.12 4.70
CA GLU A 309 10.87 -37.58 3.51
C GLU A 309 11.45 -36.19 3.81
N GLN A 310 12.68 -35.93 3.36
CA GLN A 310 13.31 -34.63 3.55
C GLN A 310 12.86 -33.64 2.47
N VAL A 311 12.46 -32.44 2.89
CA VAL A 311 12.22 -31.34 1.96
C VAL A 311 13.55 -30.94 1.34
N SER A 312 13.68 -31.12 0.03
CA SER A 312 14.87 -30.70 -0.70
C SER A 312 14.50 -29.99 -1.99
N ALA A 313 15.18 -28.86 -2.25
CA ALA A 313 15.08 -28.10 -3.48
C ALA A 313 16.28 -28.42 -4.37
N LYS A 314 16.30 -29.61 -4.99
CA LYS A 314 17.37 -29.97 -5.92
C LYS A 314 17.17 -29.28 -7.25
N LEU A 315 17.88 -28.19 -7.46
CA LEU A 315 17.93 -27.49 -8.73
C LEU A 315 19.23 -27.85 -9.46
N ASN A 316 19.12 -28.46 -10.64
CA ASN A 316 20.27 -28.85 -11.46
C ASN A 316 20.87 -27.64 -12.20
N ALA A 317 22.10 -27.71 -12.69
CA ALA A 317 22.73 -26.57 -13.39
C ALA A 317 21.93 -26.02 -14.59
N ALA A 318 20.92 -26.75 -15.09
CA ALA A 318 20.07 -26.30 -16.19
C ALA A 318 19.25 -25.04 -15.86
N TYR A 319 18.97 -24.72 -14.59
CA TYR A 319 18.30 -23.45 -14.26
C TYR A 319 19.15 -22.21 -14.58
N GLN A 320 20.48 -22.37 -14.66
CA GLN A 320 21.41 -21.27 -14.97
C GLN A 320 21.43 -20.89 -16.46
N ILE A 321 20.72 -21.62 -17.31
CA ILE A 321 20.57 -21.28 -18.73
C ILE A 321 19.70 -20.03 -18.84
N ARG A 322 20.14 -19.02 -19.61
CA ARG A 322 19.42 -17.74 -19.83
C ARG A 322 17.97 -17.89 -20.33
N ARG A 323 17.54 -19.08 -20.76
CA ARG A 323 16.18 -19.35 -21.26
C ARG A 323 15.24 -19.92 -20.21
N THR A 324 15.71 -20.30 -19.03
CA THR A 324 14.86 -20.83 -17.96
C THR A 324 13.87 -19.76 -17.51
N THR A 325 12.59 -20.11 -17.45
CA THR A 325 11.52 -19.24 -16.94
C THR A 325 11.29 -19.50 -15.45
N VAL A 326 10.64 -18.56 -14.75
CA VAL A 326 10.27 -18.78 -13.35
C VAL A 326 9.32 -19.98 -13.17
N GLU A 327 8.49 -20.25 -14.18
CA GLU A 327 7.58 -21.39 -14.20
C GLU A 327 8.31 -22.72 -14.37
N ASP A 328 9.39 -22.75 -15.17
CA ASP A 328 10.25 -23.94 -15.29
C ASP A 328 10.89 -24.29 -13.94
N VAL A 329 11.37 -23.28 -13.21
CA VAL A 329 11.93 -23.47 -11.87
C VAL A 329 10.86 -24.00 -10.91
N ALA A 330 9.66 -23.42 -10.93
CA ALA A 330 8.55 -23.86 -10.09
C ALA A 330 8.17 -25.31 -10.37
N ARG A 331 8.03 -25.66 -11.65
CA ARG A 331 7.77 -27.03 -12.09
C ARG A 331 8.85 -27.99 -11.61
N LEU A 332 10.13 -27.64 -11.73
CA LEU A 332 11.23 -28.48 -11.27
C LEU A 332 11.16 -28.74 -9.77
N LEU A 333 10.92 -27.71 -8.95
CA LEU A 333 10.78 -27.86 -7.50
C LEU A 333 9.57 -28.73 -7.11
N ALA A 334 8.45 -28.57 -7.82
CA ALA A 334 7.25 -29.36 -7.58
C ALA A 334 7.40 -30.85 -7.99
N THR A 335 8.36 -31.19 -8.84
CA THR A 335 8.45 -32.52 -9.48
C THR A 335 9.71 -33.32 -9.15
N THR A 336 10.78 -32.70 -8.66
CA THR A 336 12.09 -33.36 -8.48
C THR A 336 12.25 -33.96 -7.09
N SER A 337 12.35 -35.29 -7.00
CA SER A 337 12.60 -36.06 -5.75
C SER A 337 14.06 -36.03 -5.26
#